data_AF-A0A957TIV9-F1
#
_entry.id   AF-A0A957TIV9-F1
#
_cell.length_a   1.000
_cell.length_b   1.000
_cell.length_c   1.000
_cell.angle_alpha   90.00
_cell.angle_beta   90.00
_cell.angle_gamma   90.00
#
_symmetry.space_group_name_H-M   'P 1'
#
loop_
_entity.id
_entity.type
_entity.pdbx_description
1 polymer ?
#
loop_
_entity_poly.entity_id
_entity_poly.type
_entity_poly.pdbx_seq_one_letter_code
_entity_poly.pdbx_strand_id
1 'polypeptide(L)'
;MAKAATPSASQIDYMYQKLAEVAKDRANPPSEEEIAQILLDLGSPDPAVRGAALRRICPCHLEWATFAPLRKAAKALQQDPDPTVRALALHVEEDAEQIASLEALREQLEEEEGGRDPWKEQERKRNKKRRHRPKVQ
;
A
#
# COMPACT_ATOMS: atom_id res chain seq x y z
N MET A 1 -6.95 28.77 3.73
CA MET A 1 -6.53 27.51 3.08
C MET A 1 -5.19 27.77 2.40
N ALA A 2 -4.11 27.17 2.89
CA ALA A 2 -2.79 27.35 2.29
C ALA A 2 -2.74 26.57 0.96
N LYS A 3 -2.36 27.23 -0.14
CA LYS A 3 -2.03 26.54 -1.39
C LYS A 3 -0.78 25.71 -1.15
N ALA A 4 -0.84 24.40 -1.36
CA ALA A 4 0.35 23.56 -1.37
C ALA A 4 1.32 24.10 -2.44
N ALA A 5 2.58 24.33 -2.07
CA ALA A 5 3.59 24.78 -3.00
C ALA A 5 3.85 23.68 -4.05
N THR A 6 3.79 24.05 -5.32
CA THR A 6 4.15 23.14 -6.41
C THR A 6 5.65 22.82 -6.35
N PRO A 7 6.05 21.54 -6.49
CA PRO A 7 7.46 21.17 -6.47
C PRO A 7 8.21 21.81 -7.65
N SER A 8 9.47 22.18 -7.42
CA SER A 8 10.40 22.66 -8.45
C SER A 8 10.79 21.55 -9.43
N ALA A 9 11.31 21.92 -10.60
CA ALA A 9 11.75 20.96 -11.62
C ALA A 9 12.78 19.95 -11.07
N SER A 10 13.77 20.40 -10.30
CA SER A 10 14.77 19.51 -9.71
C SER A 10 14.17 18.57 -8.65
N GLN A 11 13.13 19.00 -7.93
CA GLN A 11 12.40 18.13 -6.99
C GLN A 11 11.62 17.06 -7.76
N ILE A 12 11.01 17.43 -8.88
CA ILE A 12 10.30 16.48 -9.76
C ILE A 12 11.29 15.45 -10.33
N ASP A 13 12.45 15.87 -10.82
CA ASP A 13 13.49 14.96 -11.34
C ASP A 13 14.00 13.98 -10.27
N TYR A 14 14.27 14.49 -9.06
CA TYR A 14 14.66 13.66 -7.92
C TYR A 14 13.56 12.63 -7.56
N MET A 15 12.29 13.04 -7.56
CA MET A 15 11.18 12.13 -7.33
C MET A 15 11.12 11.04 -8.41
N TYR A 16 11.26 11.38 -9.68
CA TYR A 16 11.30 10.38 -10.76
C TYR A 16 12.45 9.39 -10.61
N GLN A 17 13.64 9.87 -10.24
CA GLN A 17 14.78 8.99 -9.98
C GLN A 17 14.48 8.02 -8.83
N LYS A 18 13.89 8.51 -7.73
CA LYS A 18 13.54 7.66 -6.58
C LYS A 18 12.46 6.63 -6.92
N LEU A 19 11.45 7.02 -7.70
CA LEU A 19 10.43 6.09 -8.19
C LEU A 19 11.02 5.01 -9.10
N ALA A 20 11.99 5.36 -9.94
CA ALA A 20 12.68 4.39 -10.79
C ALA A 20 13.54 3.40 -9.98
N GLU A 21 14.22 3.85 -8.93
CA GLU A 21 14.94 2.98 -7.99
C GLU A 21 13.99 1.99 -7.32
N VAL A 22 12.87 2.48 -6.77
CA VAL A 22 11.84 1.62 -6.16
C VAL A 22 11.26 0.62 -7.16
N ALA A 23 10.99 1.04 -8.40
CA ALA A 23 10.49 0.14 -9.43
C ALA A 23 11.51 -0.96 -9.78
N LYS A 24 12.80 -0.64 -9.79
CA LYS A 24 13.87 -1.61 -10.01
C LYS A 24 13.99 -2.62 -8.88
N ASP A 25 13.86 -2.17 -7.63
CA ASP A 25 13.88 -3.05 -6.46
C ASP A 25 12.69 -4.03 -6.51
N ARG A 26 11.49 -3.51 -6.78
CA ARG A 26 10.26 -4.32 -6.89
C ARG A 26 10.29 -5.31 -8.05
N ALA A 27 10.94 -4.97 -9.16
CA ALA A 27 11.09 -5.85 -10.31
C ALA A 27 11.99 -7.07 -10.06
N ASN A 28 12.77 -7.07 -8.97
CA ASN A 28 13.62 -8.18 -8.57
C ASN A 28 13.16 -8.73 -7.22
N PRO A 29 12.02 -9.45 -7.17
CA PRO A 29 11.54 -10.02 -5.92
C PRO A 29 12.54 -11.06 -5.39
N PRO A 30 12.68 -11.18 -4.07
CA PRO A 30 13.56 -12.18 -3.47
C PRO A 30 13.11 -13.59 -3.84
N SER A 31 14.08 -14.49 -4.05
CA SER A 31 13.83 -15.91 -4.25
C SER A 31 13.24 -16.57 -2.99
N GLU A 32 12.73 -17.78 -3.12
CA GLU A 32 12.20 -18.54 -1.98
C GLU A 32 13.29 -18.79 -0.91
N GLU A 33 14.52 -19.06 -1.33
CA GLU A 33 15.67 -19.21 -0.44
C GLU A 33 16.00 -17.91 0.30
N GLU A 34 15.92 -16.77 -0.39
CA GLU A 34 16.13 -15.45 0.21
C GLU A 34 15.05 -15.12 1.23
N ILE A 35 13.79 -15.46 0.94
CA ILE A 35 12.66 -15.32 1.87
C ILE A 35 12.90 -16.17 3.12
N ALA A 36 13.34 -17.43 2.96
CA ALA A 36 13.67 -18.30 4.08
C ALA A 36 14.82 -17.73 4.93
N GLN A 37 15.85 -17.18 4.29
CA GLN A 37 16.97 -16.53 4.98
C GLN A 37 16.52 -15.28 5.75
N ILE A 38 15.67 -14.45 5.15
CA ILE A 38 15.09 -13.28 5.81
C ILE A 38 14.32 -13.69 7.06
N LEU A 39 13.51 -14.75 6.99
CA LEU A 39 12.77 -15.26 8.15
C LEU A 39 13.70 -15.75 9.27
N LEU A 40 14.81 -16.39 8.91
CA LEU A 40 15.86 -16.77 9.87
C LEU A 40 16.50 -15.53 10.51
N ASP A 41 16.82 -14.51 9.70
CA ASP A 41 17.47 -13.28 10.15
C ASP A 41 16.56 -12.47 11.09
N LEU A 42 15.24 -12.45 10.86
CA LEU A 42 14.25 -11.83 11.76
C LEU A 42 14.22 -12.49 13.15
N GLY A 43 14.61 -13.76 13.25
CA GLY A 43 14.74 -14.50 14.51
C GLY A 43 16.13 -14.42 15.15
N SER A 44 17.08 -13.70 14.55
CA SER A 44 18.45 -13.61 15.04
C SER A 44 18.51 -13.00 16.45
N PRO A 45 19.42 -13.47 17.33
CA PRO A 45 19.65 -12.81 18.61
C PRO A 45 20.25 -11.40 18.46
N ASP A 46 20.90 -11.11 17.34
CA ASP A 46 21.50 -9.81 17.06
C ASP A 46 20.46 -8.80 16.53
N PRO A 47 20.20 -7.69 17.26
CA PRO A 47 19.26 -6.66 16.81
C PRO A 47 19.66 -6.01 15.47
N ALA A 48 20.95 -5.93 15.15
CA ALA A 48 21.39 -5.37 13.88
C ALA A 48 20.94 -6.24 12.69
N VAL A 49 21.03 -7.56 12.85
CA VAL A 49 20.57 -8.53 11.84
C VAL A 49 19.05 -8.46 11.69
N ARG A 50 18.30 -8.43 12.80
CA ARG A 50 16.82 -8.27 12.75
C ARG A 50 16.41 -6.97 12.06
N GLY A 51 17.08 -5.87 12.38
CA GLY A 51 16.81 -4.57 11.76
C GLY A 51 17.12 -4.55 10.25
N ALA A 52 18.22 -5.19 9.83
CA ALA A 52 18.54 -5.34 8.41
C ALA A 52 17.48 -6.16 7.67
N ALA A 53 17.01 -7.27 8.27
CA ALA A 53 15.94 -8.09 7.70
C ALA A 53 14.61 -7.33 7.59
N LEU A 54 14.23 -6.54 8.61
CA LEU A 54 13.04 -5.68 8.57
C LEU A 54 13.08 -4.67 7.41
N ARG A 55 14.23 -4.06 7.15
CA ARG A 55 14.38 -3.14 6.01
C ARG A 55 14.23 -3.85 4.66
N ARG A 56 14.77 -5.07 4.54
CA ARG A 56 14.67 -5.86 3.29
C ARG A 56 13.23 -6.22 2.94
N ILE A 57 12.35 -6.39 3.94
CA ILE A 57 10.94 -6.73 3.71
C ILE A 57 10.02 -5.51 3.69
N CYS A 58 10.56 -4.31 3.84
CA CYS A 58 9.73 -3.11 3.88
C CYS A 58 8.97 -2.95 2.54
N PRO A 59 7.64 -2.72 2.56
CA PRO A 59 6.85 -2.60 1.33
C PRO A 59 7.19 -1.33 0.50
N CYS A 60 8.06 -0.45 1.00
CA CYS A 60 8.76 0.54 0.17
C CYS A 60 9.57 -0.11 -0.97
N HIS A 61 10.20 -1.25 -0.72
CA HIS A 61 11.11 -1.92 -1.64
C HIS A 61 10.57 -3.26 -2.17
N LEU A 62 9.54 -3.81 -1.52
CA LEU A 62 8.94 -5.09 -1.88
C LEU A 62 7.54 -4.93 -2.44
N GLU A 63 7.15 -5.81 -3.36
CA GLU A 63 5.75 -5.92 -3.78
C GLU A 63 4.90 -6.55 -2.66
N TRP A 64 3.61 -6.17 -2.64
CA TRP A 64 2.66 -6.62 -1.63
C TRP A 64 2.53 -8.14 -1.57
N ALA A 65 2.52 -8.80 -2.74
CA ALA A 65 2.39 -10.26 -2.84
C ALA A 65 3.52 -11.00 -2.10
N THR A 66 4.74 -10.45 -2.14
CA THR A 66 5.91 -11.02 -1.46
C THR A 66 5.96 -10.61 0.01
N PHE A 67 5.45 -9.43 0.36
CA PHE A 67 5.43 -8.95 1.74
C PHE A 67 4.33 -9.60 2.59
N ALA A 68 3.15 -9.86 2.03
CA ALA A 68 1.99 -10.35 2.78
C ALA A 68 2.28 -11.61 3.64
N PRO A 69 3.04 -12.62 3.16
CA PRO A 69 3.45 -13.76 3.99
C PRO A 69 4.40 -13.38 5.14
N LEU A 70 5.25 -12.37 4.94
CA LEU A 70 6.27 -11.91 5.88
C LEU A 70 5.71 -10.94 6.94
N ARG A 71 4.57 -10.31 6.66
CA ARG A 71 3.93 -9.32 7.53
C ARG A 71 3.72 -9.83 8.95
N LYS A 72 3.32 -11.10 9.12
CA LYS A 72 3.11 -11.70 10.45
C LYS A 72 4.40 -11.70 11.28
N ALA A 73 5.53 -12.02 10.65
CA ALA A 73 6.84 -12.02 11.31
C ALA A 73 7.28 -10.59 11.64
N ALA A 74 7.11 -9.65 10.71
CA ALA A 74 7.37 -8.23 10.94
C ALA A 74 6.58 -7.67 12.13
N LYS A 75 5.28 -7.99 12.19
CA LYS A 75 4.38 -7.53 13.25
C LYS A 75 4.76 -8.05 14.63
N ALA A 76 5.27 -9.27 14.72
CA ALA A 76 5.76 -9.82 16.00
C ALA A 76 6.92 -9.00 16.59
N LEU A 77 7.77 -8.41 15.73
CA LEU A 77 8.91 -7.58 16.14
C LEU A 77 8.53 -6.17 16.61
N GLN A 78 7.24 -5.79 16.58
CA GLN A 78 6.79 -4.54 17.22
C GLN A 78 6.99 -4.56 18.75
N GLN A 79 7.12 -5.75 19.33
CA GLN A 79 7.39 -5.98 20.75
C GLN A 79 8.84 -6.41 21.01
N ASP A 80 9.75 -6.22 20.04
CA ASP A 80 11.16 -6.59 20.17
C ASP A 80 11.82 -5.89 21.38
N PRO A 81 12.74 -6.54 22.12
CA PRO A 81 13.47 -5.89 23.21
C PRO A 81 14.26 -4.65 22.75
N ASP A 82 14.78 -4.65 21.52
CA ASP A 82 15.55 -3.55 20.98
C ASP A 82 14.64 -2.42 20.44
N PRO A 83 14.82 -1.17 20.90
CA PRO A 83 13.98 -0.05 20.48
C PRO A 83 14.08 0.29 18.99
N THR A 84 15.25 0.05 18.38
CA THR A 84 15.47 0.32 16.95
C THR A 84 14.71 -0.69 16.10
N VAL A 85 14.73 -1.96 16.50
CA VAL A 85 13.97 -3.03 15.83
C VAL A 85 12.48 -2.76 15.95
N ARG A 86 11.98 -2.34 17.11
CA ARG A 86 10.57 -1.93 17.27
C ARG A 86 10.17 -0.80 16.33
N ALA A 87 10.99 0.25 16.24
CA ALA A 87 10.73 1.38 15.37
C ALA A 87 10.66 0.96 13.89
N LEU A 88 11.57 0.09 13.46
CA LEU A 88 11.55 -0.47 12.10
C LEU A 88 10.31 -1.33 11.84
N ALA A 89 9.92 -2.18 12.80
CA ALA A 89 8.73 -3.02 12.68
C ALA A 89 7.43 -2.20 12.63
N LEU A 90 7.37 -1.09 13.36
CA LEU A 90 6.26 -0.14 13.29
C LEU A 90 6.20 0.54 11.93
N HIS A 91 7.33 1.06 11.44
CA HIS A 91 7.41 1.69 10.12
C HIS A 91 6.93 0.75 8.99
N VAL A 92 7.34 -0.52 9.02
CA VAL A 92 6.90 -1.52 8.03
C VAL A 92 5.38 -1.72 8.06
N GLU A 93 4.75 -1.71 9.23
CA GLU A 93 3.30 -1.86 9.36
C GLU A 93 2.56 -0.58 8.95
N GLU A 94 3.06 0.60 9.33
CA GLU A 94 2.50 1.89 8.92
C GLU A 94 2.48 2.04 7.39
N ASP A 95 3.58 1.68 6.73
CA ASP A 95 3.65 1.70 5.27
C ASP A 95 2.70 0.69 4.63
N ALA A 96 2.58 -0.51 5.22
CA ALA A 96 1.66 -1.53 4.76
C ALA A 96 0.19 -1.05 4.83
N GLU A 97 -0.18 -0.36 5.92
CA GLU A 97 -1.52 0.23 6.07
C GLU A 97 -1.76 1.38 5.10
N GLN A 98 -0.76 2.24 4.88
CA GLN A 98 -0.84 3.34 3.92
C GLN A 98 -1.04 2.81 2.49
N ILE A 99 -0.26 1.82 2.07
CA ILE A 99 -0.38 1.21 0.74
C ILE A 99 -1.77 0.60 0.57
N ALA A 100 -2.24 -0.20 1.53
CA ALA A 100 -3.58 -0.78 1.47
C ALA A 100 -4.68 0.29 1.36
N SER A 101 -4.54 1.40 2.09
CA SER A 101 -5.49 2.52 2.03
C SER A 101 -5.48 3.22 0.67
N LEU A 102 -4.29 3.41 0.07
CA LEU A 102 -4.14 4.01 -1.25
C LEU A 102 -4.69 3.11 -2.36
N GLU A 103 -4.49 1.80 -2.26
CA GLU A 103 -5.05 0.83 -3.20
C GLU A 103 -6.57 0.79 -3.14
N ALA A 104 -7.16 0.80 -1.94
CA ALA A 104 -8.60 0.87 -1.76
C ALA A 104 -9.19 2.18 -2.32
N LEU A 105 -8.51 3.31 -2.11
CA LEU A 105 -8.92 4.60 -2.69
C LEU A 105 -8.86 4.55 -4.23
N ARG A 106 -7.81 3.95 -4.80
CA ARG A 106 -7.69 3.78 -6.25
C ARG A 106 -8.85 2.96 -6.82
N GLU A 107 -9.17 1.83 -6.20
CA GLU A 107 -10.30 0.98 -6.59
C GLU A 107 -11.63 1.76 -6.56
N GLN A 108 -11.88 2.54 -5.50
CA GLN A 108 -13.08 3.38 -5.40
C GLN A 108 -13.15 4.43 -6.53
N LEU A 109 -12.04 5.07 -6.86
CA LEU A 109 -11.99 6.04 -7.96
C LEU A 109 -12.24 5.38 -9.32
N GLU A 110 -11.65 4.20 -9.56
CA GLU A 110 -11.87 3.40 -10.77
C GLU A 110 -13.35 2.96 -10.88
N GLU A 111 -13.98 2.59 -9.76
CA GLU A 111 -15.42 2.29 -9.71
C GLU A 111 -16.29 3.53 -9.97
N GLU A 112 -15.90 4.71 -9.50
CA GLU A 112 -16.63 5.96 -9.76
C GLU A 112 -16.49 6.43 -11.22
N GLU A 113 -15.31 6.25 -11.82
CA GLU A 113 -15.06 6.54 -13.24
C GLU A 113 -15.73 5.52 -14.16
N GLY A 114 -15.70 4.22 -13.82
CA GLY A 114 -16.37 3.15 -14.56
C GLY A 114 -17.88 3.03 -14.28
N GLY A 115 -18.35 3.54 -13.15
CA GLY A 115 -19.74 3.48 -12.68
C GLY A 115 -20.61 4.63 -13.17
N ARG A 116 -20.02 5.66 -13.78
CA ARG A 116 -20.74 6.78 -14.41
C ARG A 116 -21.25 6.41 -15.80
N ASP A 117 -21.96 5.28 -15.90
CA ASP A 117 -22.73 4.90 -17.08
C ASP A 117 -24.00 5.79 -17.15
N PRO A 118 -24.10 6.74 -18.11
CA PRO A 118 -25.24 7.63 -18.24
C PRO A 118 -26.57 6.89 -18.40
N TRP A 119 -26.52 5.66 -18.94
CA TRP A 119 -27.68 4.82 -19.19
C TRP A 119 -28.28 4.26 -17.90
N LYS A 120 -27.45 3.81 -16.94
CA LYS A 120 -27.92 3.33 -15.63
C LYS A 120 -28.51 4.45 -14.77
N GLU A 121 -27.99 5.67 -14.89
CA GLU A 121 -28.55 6.84 -14.19
C GLU A 121 -29.87 7.32 -14.81
N GLN A 122 -30.00 7.31 -16.14
CA GLN A 122 -31.27 7.55 -16.82
C GLN A 122 -32.33 6.51 -16.44
N GLU A 123 -31.95 5.24 -16.35
CA GLU A 123 -32.87 4.16 -15.98
C GLU A 123 -33.33 4.29 -14.51
N ARG A 124 -32.42 4.60 -13.58
CA ARG A 124 -32.77 4.93 -12.18
C ARG A 124 -33.75 6.11 -12.09
N LYS A 125 -33.53 7.18 -12.87
CA LYS A 125 -34.44 8.35 -12.94
C LYS A 125 -35.81 7.99 -13.54
N ARG A 126 -35.84 7.17 -14.58
CA ARG A 126 -37.07 6.71 -15.26
C ARG A 126 -37.88 5.77 -14.37
N ASN A 127 -37.23 4.87 -13.61
CA ASN A 127 -37.92 3.95 -12.71
C ASN A 127 -38.50 4.66 -11.46
N LYS A 128 -37.82 5.70 -10.94
CA LYS A 128 -38.37 6.57 -9.88
C LYS A 128 -39.65 7.29 -10.32
N LYS A 129 -39.71 7.79 -11.57
CA LYS A 129 -40.93 8.41 -12.13
C LYS A 129 -42.10 7.42 -12.25
N ARG A 130 -41.84 6.15 -12.57
CA ARG A 130 -42.90 5.12 -12.68
C ARG A 130 -43.53 4.74 -11.34
N ARG A 131 -42.77 4.83 -10.25
CA ARG A 131 -43.24 4.54 -8.88
C ARG A 131 -44.10 5.65 -8.25
N HIS A 132 -44.18 6.82 -8.87
CA HIS A 132 -44.98 7.96 -8.39
C HIS A 132 -46.25 8.21 -9.22
N ARG A 133 -46.64 7.29 -10.11
CA ARG A 133 -47.90 7.41 -10.84
C ARG A 133 -49.06 7.03 -9.89
N PRO A 134 -49.94 7.96 -9.48
CA PRO A 134 -51.07 7.62 -8.63
C PRO A 134 -52.01 6.67 -9.39
N LYS A 135 -52.50 5.64 -8.71
CA LYS A 135 -53.51 4.75 -9.27
C LYS A 135 -54.81 5.55 -9.37
N VAL A 136 -55.19 5.89 -10.60
CA VAL A 136 -56.51 6.45 -10.91
C VAL A 136 -57.51 5.33 -10.62
N GLN A 137 -58.42 5.58 -9.67
CA GLN A 137 -59.57 4.72 -9.36
C GLN A 137 -60.64 4.86 -10.43
#